data_AF-A7T6U3-F1
#
_entry.id   AF-A7T6U3-F1
#
_cell.length_a   1.000
_cell.length_b   1.000
_cell.length_c   1.000
_cell.angle_alpha   90.00
_cell.angle_beta   90.00
_cell.angle_gamma   90.00
#
_symmetry.space_group_name_H-M   'P 1'
#
loop_
_entity.id
_entity.type
_entity.pdbx_description
1 polymer ?
#
loop_
_entity_poly.entity_id
_entity_poly.type
_entity_poly.pdbx_seq_one_letter_code
_entity_poly.pdbx_strand_id
1 'polypeptide(L)'
;MAAVEKVRIAVVGDSGVGKTSLVHLICHEESISSAAWTIGCTVEVKLYDYKEGMPGGKTFFLEFWDIGGSANHENSRSIFYNGINGLILVHDLTNRKSFTNLRKWLAEVLN
;
A
#
# COMPACT_ATOMS: atom_id res chain seq x y z
N MET A 1 22.86 -5.96 18.30
CA MET A 1 22.05 -4.92 17.64
C MET A 1 20.59 -5.28 17.82
N ALA A 2 19.75 -4.37 18.29
CA ALA A 2 18.30 -4.58 18.25
C ALA A 2 17.88 -4.70 16.78
N ALA A 3 17.02 -5.67 16.45
CA ALA A 3 16.52 -5.80 15.09
C ALA A 3 15.66 -4.58 14.75
N VAL A 4 15.91 -3.97 13.58
CA VAL A 4 15.04 -2.91 13.06
C VAL A 4 13.66 -3.55 12.80
N GLU A 5 12.62 -2.95 13.37
CA GLU A 5 11.26 -3.47 13.25
C GLU A 5 10.68 -3.17 11.88
N LYS A 6 9.80 -4.07 11.40
CA LYS A 6 9.09 -3.90 10.13
C LYS A 6 7.63 -3.55 10.38
N VAL A 7 7.10 -2.66 9.54
CA VAL A 7 5.69 -2.28 9.51
C VAL A 7 5.17 -2.51 8.10
N ARG A 8 4.15 -3.36 7.97
CA ARG A 8 3.54 -3.71 6.69
C ARG A 8 2.31 -2.87 6.42
N ILE A 9 2.29 -2.19 5.28
CA ILE A 9 1.20 -1.32 4.87
C ILE A 9 0.64 -1.87 3.55
N ALA A 10 -0.59 -2.35 3.58
CA ALA A 10 -1.28 -2.72 2.35
C ALA A 10 -1.78 -1.46 1.64
N VAL A 11 -1.57 -1.39 0.32
CA VAL A 11 -2.07 -0.31 -0.54
C VAL A 11 -3.06 -0.91 -1.54
N VAL A 12 -4.34 -0.56 -1.40
CA VAL A 12 -5.44 -1.18 -2.14
C VAL A 12 -6.41 -0.17 -2.72
N GLY A 13 -7.20 -0.61 -3.71
CA GLY A 13 -8.06 0.24 -4.53
C GLY A 13 -8.13 -0.25 -5.97
N ASP A 14 -9.10 0.26 -6.74
CA ASP A 14 -9.37 -0.19 -8.11
C ASP A 14 -8.14 -0.07 -9.02
N SER A 15 -8.12 -0.82 -10.13
CA SER A 15 -7.07 -0.67 -11.14
C SER A 15 -7.03 0.77 -11.69
N GLY A 16 -5.83 1.32 -11.88
CA GLY A 16 -5.64 2.65 -12.47
C GLY A 16 -5.79 3.85 -11.53
N VAL A 17 -6.15 3.66 -10.24
CA VAL A 17 -6.37 4.79 -9.31
C VAL A 17 -5.10 5.48 -8.79
N GLY A 18 -3.91 5.01 -9.19
CA GLY A 18 -2.63 5.62 -8.80
C GLY A 18 -1.90 5.00 -7.60
N LYS A 19 -2.25 3.78 -7.18
CA LYS A 19 -1.58 3.08 -6.05
C LYS A 19 -0.06 2.97 -6.23
N THR A 20 0.38 2.43 -7.36
CA THR A 20 1.80 2.27 -7.70
C THR A 20 2.53 3.61 -7.78
N SER A 21 1.90 4.61 -8.39
CA SER A 21 2.44 5.98 -8.46
C SER A 21 2.59 6.61 -7.07
N LEU A 22 1.63 6.36 -6.15
CA LEU A 22 1.69 6.85 -4.77
C LEU A 22 2.82 6.16 -4.00
N VAL A 23 2.94 4.83 -4.09
CA VAL A 23 4.02 4.08 -3.42
C VAL A 23 5.37 4.54 -3.92
N HIS A 24 5.55 4.64 -5.24
CA HIS A 24 6.78 5.14 -5.84
C HIS A 24 7.12 6.56 -5.34
N LEU A 25 6.14 7.46 -5.31
CA LEU A 25 6.35 8.82 -4.81
C LEU A 25 6.78 8.84 -3.34
N ILE A 26 6.19 7.99 -2.50
CA ILE A 26 6.56 7.89 -1.09
C ILE A 26 7.99 7.35 -0.93
N CYS A 27 8.35 6.30 -1.67
CA CYS A 27 9.64 5.62 -1.53
C CYS A 27 10.80 6.39 -2.17
N HIS A 28 10.58 6.99 -3.33
CA HIS A 28 11.63 7.59 -4.16
C HIS A 28 11.59 9.11 -4.21
N GLU A 29 10.53 9.75 -3.69
CA GLU A 29 10.35 11.21 -3.72
C GLU A 29 10.29 11.77 -5.15
N GLU A 30 9.94 10.89 -6.11
CA GLU A 30 9.84 11.19 -7.53
C GLU A 30 8.49 10.72 -8.09
N SER A 31 7.87 11.56 -8.92
CA SER A 31 6.64 11.21 -9.63
C SER A 31 6.93 10.45 -10.92
N ILE A 32 6.19 9.37 -11.16
CA ILE A 32 6.19 8.66 -12.44
C ILE A 32 4.96 9.02 -13.27
N SER A 33 5.16 9.24 -14.57
CA SER A 33 4.09 9.60 -15.51
C SER A 33 3.35 8.38 -16.07
N SER A 34 3.97 7.20 -16.10
CA SER A 34 3.34 5.95 -16.53
C SER A 34 3.72 4.79 -15.62
N ALA A 35 2.80 4.38 -14.76
CA ALA A 35 2.90 3.12 -14.05
C ALA A 35 2.32 1.98 -14.90
N ALA A 36 3.02 0.85 -14.99
CA ALA A 36 2.46 -0.38 -15.55
C ALA A 36 1.38 -0.96 -14.63
N TRP A 37 0.55 -1.85 -15.15
CA TRP A 37 -0.48 -2.51 -14.36
C TRP A 37 0.17 -3.52 -13.40
N THR A 38 -0.12 -3.41 -12.11
CA THR A 38 0.37 -4.37 -11.10
C THR A 38 -0.37 -5.70 -11.23
N ILE A 39 0.38 -6.78 -11.48
CA ILE A 39 -0.11 -8.16 -11.47
C ILE A 39 0.29 -8.78 -10.12
N GLY A 40 -0.69 -9.26 -9.36
CA GLY A 40 -0.44 -9.80 -8.02
C GLY A 40 -0.13 -8.70 -7.01
N CYS A 41 1.13 -8.60 -6.58
CA CYS A 41 1.59 -7.60 -5.61
C CYS A 41 3.07 -7.24 -5.85
N THR A 42 3.40 -5.96 -5.70
CA THR A 42 4.78 -5.46 -5.62
C THR A 42 5.04 -4.91 -4.21
N VAL A 43 6.26 -5.11 -3.71
CA VAL A 43 6.66 -4.64 -2.37
C VAL A 43 7.81 -3.65 -2.50
N GLU A 44 7.61 -2.44 -1.99
CA GLU A 44 8.67 -1.45 -1.84
C GLU A 44 8.96 -1.22 -0.35
N VAL A 45 10.23 -0.97 -0.03
CA VAL A 45 10.68 -0.80 1.36
C VAL A 45 11.34 0.56 1.53
N LYS A 46 10.84 1.37 2.47
CA LYS A 46 11.45 2.64 2.88
C LYS A 46 11.92 2.55 4.33
N LEU A 47 13.17 2.95 4.61
CA LEU A 47 13.64 3.13 5.97
C LEU A 47 13.06 4.43 6.53
N TYR A 48 12.36 4.37 7.66
CA TYR A 48 11.72 5.52 8.28
C TYR A 48 12.21 5.72 9.71
N ASP A 49 12.79 6.89 9.98
CA ASP A 49 13.21 7.30 11.31
C ASP A 49 12.07 8.05 12.02
N TYR A 50 11.34 7.34 12.89
CA TYR A 50 10.33 7.93 13.74
C TYR A 50 10.99 8.60 14.94
N LYS A 51 11.00 9.94 14.96
CA LYS A 51 11.65 10.75 16.00
C LYS A 51 10.68 11.32 17.03
N GLU A 52 9.38 11.29 16.75
CA GLU A 52 8.35 11.79 17.66
C GLU A 52 7.97 10.72 18.69
N GLY A 53 7.52 11.11 19.88
CA GLY A 53 6.90 10.17 20.84
C GLY A 53 7.82 9.20 21.60
N MET A 54 9.13 9.11 21.31
CA MET A 54 10.07 8.26 22.08
C MET A 54 11.45 8.92 22.28
N PRO A 55 12.01 8.93 23.51
CA PRO A 55 13.40 9.32 23.73
C PRO A 55 14.34 8.38 22.97
N GLY A 56 15.14 8.92 22.06
CA GLY A 56 16.10 8.16 21.24
C GLY A 56 15.62 7.82 19.82
N GLY A 57 14.36 8.08 19.49
CA GLY A 57 13.77 7.73 18.19
C GLY A 57 13.73 6.22 17.93
N LYS A 58 13.07 5.83 16.85
CA LYS A 58 13.01 4.44 16.41
C LYS A 58 12.95 4.35 14.89
N THR A 59 13.82 3.53 14.33
CA THR A 59 13.85 3.27 12.90
C THR A 59 13.00 2.06 12.56
N PHE A 60 12.23 2.16 11.47
CA PHE A 60 11.39 1.09 10.95
C PHE A 60 11.67 0.83 9.47
N PHE A 61 11.57 -0.43 9.05
CA PHE A 61 11.36 -0.77 7.66
C PHE A 61 9.87 -0.70 7.35
N LEU A 62 9.45 0.33 6.62
CA LEU A 62 8.09 0.42 6.09
C LEU A 62 8.01 -0.38 4.80
N GLU A 63 7.26 -1.48 4.81
CA GLU A 63 6.97 -2.31 3.63
C GLU A 63 5.62 -1.86 3.05
N PHE A 64 5.63 -1.26 1.86
CA PHE A 64 4.42 -0.93 1.10
C PHE A 64 4.09 -2.07 0.16
N TRP A 65 3.00 -2.77 0.44
CA TRP A 65 2.47 -3.87 -0.37
C TRP A 65 1.45 -3.29 -1.35
N ASP A 66 1.89 -2.92 -2.55
CA ASP A 66 1.03 -2.47 -3.66
C ASP A 66 0.35 -3.67 -4.29
N ILE A 67 -0.96 -3.79 -4.14
CA ILE A 67 -1.73 -4.96 -4.57
C ILE A 67 -2.50 -4.61 -5.85
N GLY A 68 -2.44 -5.50 -6.84
CA GLY A 68 -3.11 -5.34 -8.12
C GLY A 68 -4.62 -5.14 -7.98
N GLY A 69 -5.14 -4.04 -8.55
CA GLY A 69 -6.53 -3.62 -8.41
C GLY A 69 -7.53 -4.30 -9.36
N SER A 70 -7.11 -5.33 -10.10
CA SER A 70 -7.96 -6.01 -11.09
C SER A 70 -8.94 -6.96 -10.42
N ALA A 71 -10.24 -6.79 -10.68
CA ALA A 71 -11.29 -7.69 -10.18
C ALA A 71 -11.07 -9.16 -10.59
N ASN A 72 -10.43 -9.41 -11.73
CA ASN A 72 -10.14 -10.78 -12.21
C ASN A 72 -9.21 -11.57 -11.27
N HIS A 73 -8.51 -10.91 -10.34
CA HIS A 73 -7.58 -11.54 -9.40
C HIS A 73 -8.10 -11.56 -7.96
N GLU A 74 -9.38 -11.24 -7.71
CA GLU A 74 -9.97 -11.14 -6.38
C GLU A 74 -9.75 -12.36 -5.49
N ASN A 75 -10.01 -13.55 -6.04
CA ASN A 75 -9.84 -14.80 -5.29
C ASN A 75 -8.38 -15.08 -4.87
N SER A 76 -7.41 -14.44 -5.51
CA SER A 76 -5.98 -14.64 -5.23
C SER A 76 -5.39 -13.57 -4.33
N ARG A 77 -6.08 -12.45 -4.06
CA ARG A 77 -5.51 -11.31 -3.32
C ARG A 77 -5.36 -11.54 -1.83
N SER A 78 -6.18 -12.43 -1.26
CA SER A 78 -6.20 -12.71 0.19
C SER A 78 -4.84 -13.14 0.75
N ILE A 79 -3.99 -13.77 -0.06
CA ILE A 79 -2.64 -14.20 0.34
C ILE A 79 -1.73 -13.02 0.73
N PHE A 80 -2.04 -11.80 0.26
CA PHE A 80 -1.24 -10.60 0.50
C PHE A 80 -1.67 -9.81 1.75
N TYR A 81 -2.80 -10.15 2.39
CA TYR A 81 -3.32 -9.41 3.54
C TYR A 81 -2.77 -9.90 4.88
N ASN A 82 -2.01 -10.99 4.92
CA ASN A 82 -1.52 -11.56 6.16
C ASN A 82 -0.45 -10.69 6.84
N GLY A 83 -0.68 -10.34 8.10
CA GLY A 83 0.28 -9.64 8.95
C GLY A 83 0.48 -8.17 8.57
N ILE A 84 -0.53 -7.54 7.96
CA ILE A 84 -0.52 -6.09 7.73
C ILE A 84 -0.70 -5.33 9.05
N ASN A 85 0.02 -4.23 9.20
CA ASN A 85 -0.08 -3.33 10.35
C ASN A 85 -0.86 -2.05 10.02
N GLY A 86 -0.92 -1.69 8.74
CA GLY A 86 -1.63 -0.51 8.24
C GLY A 86 -2.24 -0.74 6.87
N LEU A 87 -3.17 0.15 6.51
CA LEU A 87 -3.92 0.09 5.27
C LEU A 87 -4.04 1.49 4.67
N ILE A 88 -3.74 1.61 3.38
CA ILE A 88 -3.98 2.81 2.56
C ILE A 88 -5.02 2.44 1.50
N LEU A 89 -6.15 3.15 1.53
CA LEU A 89 -7.23 3.04 0.56
C LEU A 89 -7.07 4.17 -0.48
N VAL A 90 -6.90 3.80 -1.75
CA VAL A 90 -6.65 4.77 -2.83
C VAL A 90 -7.83 4.78 -3.79
N HIS A 91 -8.31 5.97 -4.13
CA HIS A 91 -9.29 6.16 -5.19
C HIS A 91 -8.90 7.35 -6.06
N ASP A 92 -9.46 7.40 -7.27
CA ASP A 92 -9.29 8.51 -8.20
C ASP A 92 -10.45 9.49 -8.03
N LEU A 93 -10.14 10.79 -7.85
CA LEU A 93 -11.14 11.85 -7.68
C LEU A 93 -11.98 12.08 -8.94
N THR A 94 -11.45 11.75 -10.12
CA THR A 94 -12.16 11.84 -11.41
C THR A 94 -13.09 10.64 -11.63
N ASN A 95 -12.92 9.56 -10.85
CA ASN A 95 -13.69 8.32 -10.96
C ASN A 95 -14.46 8.02 -9.66
N ARG A 96 -15.68 8.54 -9.54
CA ARG A 96 -16.57 8.33 -8.38
C ARG A 96 -16.85 6.86 -8.04
N LYS A 97 -16.82 5.95 -9.03
CA LYS A 97 -17.00 4.51 -8.80
C LYS A 97 -15.87 3.96 -7.93
N SER A 98 -14.63 4.39 -8.16
CA SER A 98 -13.47 3.97 -7.37
C SER A 98 -13.60 4.35 -5.89
N PHE A 99 -14.13 5.54 -5.58
CA PHE A 99 -14.44 5.94 -4.20
C PHE A 99 -15.49 5.03 -3.56
N THR A 100 -16.57 4.73 -4.29
CA THR A 100 -17.65 3.88 -3.78
C THR A 100 -17.16 2.46 -3.51
N ASN A 101 -16.23 1.97 -4.32
CA ASN A 101 -15.62 0.65 -4.18
C ASN A 101 -14.66 0.53 -2.99
N LEU A 102 -14.19 1.64 -2.38
CA LEU A 102 -13.31 1.56 -1.20
C LEU A 102 -13.90 0.78 -0.04
N ARG A 103 -15.23 0.81 0.13
CA ARG A 103 -15.90 0.00 1.16
C ARG A 103 -15.76 -1.50 0.92
N LYS A 104 -15.76 -1.93 -0.35
CA LYS A 104 -15.55 -3.33 -0.72
C LYS A 104 -14.11 -3.73 -0.47
N TRP A 105 -13.15 -2.89 -0.85
CA TRP A 105 -11.72 -3.11 -0.57
C TRP A 105 -11.44 -3.21 0.93
N LEU A 106 -12.03 -2.34 1.73
CA LEU A 106 -11.90 -2.40 3.19
C LEU A 106 -12.46 -3.72 3.75
N ALA A 107 -13.66 -4.12 3.31
CA ALA A 107 -14.26 -5.39 3.73
C ALA A 107 -13.40 -6.60 3.29
N GLU A 108 -12.83 -6.56 2.09
CA GLU A 108 -11.96 -7.63 1.58
C GLU A 108 -10.71 -7.81 2.44
N VAL A 109 -10.07 -6.72 2.87
CA VAL A 109 -8.85 -6.75 3.69
C VAL A 109 -9.11 -7.17 5.14
N LEU A 110 -10.30 -6.86 5.67
CA LEU A 110 -10.67 -7.14 7.06
C LEU A 110 -11.33 -8.52 7.27
N ASN A 111 -11.62 -9.24 6.19
CA ASN A 111 -12.09 -10.63 6.24
C ASN A 111 -10.96 -11.60 6.59
#